data_AF-L2GQE2-F1
#
_entry.id   AF-L2GQE2-F1
#
_cell.length_a   1.000
_cell.length_b   1.000
_cell.length_c   1.000
_cell.angle_alpha   90.00
_cell.angle_beta   90.00
_cell.angle_gamma   90.00
#
_symmetry.space_group_name_H-M   'P 1'
#
loop_
_entity.id
_entity.type
_entity.pdbx_description
1 polymer ?
#
loop_
_entity_poly.entity_id
_entity_poly.type
_entity_poly.pdbx_seq_one_letter_code
_entity_poly.pdbx_strand_id
1 'polypeptide(L)'
;MGFSRLLYSALLSPITTPHIEYTDPCTLRYDPLKVILYESYIPIDALTFKIGTGKMNKNEVRGIVDSILDVKKNILLHVDNAAKVFNLSETINERGPMKNFLIKRLNLIQSDESFIFKELIRDKQDQILKCIGALKGKAIHDPMLDKQYRQMIGRIYEAVYENLDIQETINREKEELYREYRQDIPKSEFTRARIALSLGSSIFYLPELVNLMEKINLKDKNRFVRDWINTVFEPIEKLAISTSSKSFIEQKHLVKEFIKNSTETGSSNIAFEARAGIIRAANLSVEQIKELSSKQNAENLRLLEVLENMREASWIVKYNKQIKEDMITYLMTRQPEDKKRVLNHFA
;
A
#
# COMPACT_ATOMS: atom_id res chain seq x y z
N MET A 1 1.73 -31.76 -6.36
CA MET A 1 0.46 -31.69 -5.60
C MET A 1 0.36 -30.49 -4.63
N GLY A 2 1.30 -29.54 -4.58
CA GLY A 2 1.25 -28.36 -3.68
C GLY A 2 0.52 -27.11 -4.22
N PHE A 3 0.39 -26.96 -5.55
CA PHE A 3 -0.20 -25.77 -6.18
C PHE A 3 -1.74 -25.67 -6.00
N SER A 4 -2.43 -26.80 -5.84
CA SER A 4 -3.90 -26.83 -5.69
C SER A 4 -4.39 -26.35 -4.32
N ARG A 5 -3.54 -26.37 -3.28
CA ARG A 5 -3.91 -25.87 -1.93
C ARG A 5 -3.81 -24.35 -1.81
N LEU A 6 -2.91 -23.71 -2.55
CA LEU A 6 -2.72 -22.25 -2.56
C LEU A 6 -3.83 -21.50 -3.34
N LEU A 7 -4.39 -22.12 -4.38
CA LEU A 7 -5.56 -21.57 -5.08
C LEU A 7 -6.84 -21.65 -4.21
N TYR A 8 -6.91 -22.63 -3.30
CA TYR A 8 -8.07 -22.82 -2.41
C TYR A 8 -8.18 -21.74 -1.31
N SER A 9 -7.04 -21.24 -0.78
CA SER A 9 -7.02 -20.20 0.26
C SER A 9 -7.32 -18.79 -0.27
N ALA A 10 -7.22 -18.55 -1.57
CA ALA A 10 -7.49 -17.24 -2.18
C ALA A 10 -8.96 -16.79 -2.12
N LEU A 11 -9.88 -17.72 -1.86
CA LEU A 11 -11.33 -17.49 -1.83
C LEU A 11 -12.00 -18.15 -0.61
N LEU A 12 -11.24 -18.59 0.40
CA LEU A 12 -11.74 -19.21 1.63
C LEU A 12 -10.82 -18.86 2.81
N SER A 13 -11.33 -18.06 3.74
CA SER A 13 -11.40 -18.46 5.15
C SER A 13 -12.33 -17.49 5.89
N PRO A 14 -13.51 -17.97 6.30
CA PRO A 14 -13.97 -17.73 7.65
C PRO A 14 -14.11 -19.10 8.33
N ILE A 15 -13.21 -19.43 9.26
CA ILE A 15 -13.42 -20.31 10.43
C ILE A 15 -12.26 -20.03 11.40
N THR A 16 -12.66 -19.65 12.63
CA THR A 16 -11.86 -19.34 13.82
C THR A 16 -10.78 -18.30 13.62
N THR A 17 -11.11 -17.04 13.90
CA THR A 17 -10.17 -16.13 14.54
C THR A 17 -9.74 -16.78 15.86
N PRO A 18 -8.46 -17.19 16.04
CA PRO A 18 -7.87 -16.83 17.32
C PRO A 18 -8.01 -15.30 17.40
N HIS A 19 -8.36 -14.77 18.57
CA HIS A 19 -8.03 -13.38 18.87
C HIS A 19 -6.50 -13.26 18.81
N ILE A 20 -5.96 -13.19 17.59
CA ILE A 20 -4.72 -12.51 17.31
C ILE A 20 -5.14 -11.06 17.46
N GLU A 21 -4.70 -10.42 18.54
CA GLU A 21 -4.65 -8.98 18.57
C GLU A 21 -4.01 -8.55 17.24
N TYR A 22 -4.83 -8.00 16.34
CA TYR A 22 -4.33 -7.38 15.12
C TYR A 22 -3.59 -6.12 15.58
N THR A 23 -2.36 -6.29 16.05
CA THR A 23 -1.38 -5.23 15.95
C THR A 23 -1.23 -4.96 14.47
N ASP A 24 -1.62 -3.77 14.02
CA ASP A 24 -1.51 -3.34 12.62
C ASP A 24 -0.19 -3.85 12.02
N PRO A 25 -0.23 -4.67 10.95
CA PRO A 25 0.99 -5.24 10.40
C PRO A 25 1.91 -4.12 9.93
N CYS A 26 3.22 -4.35 10.03
CA CYS A 26 4.23 -3.45 9.49
C CYS A 26 4.09 -3.34 7.96
N THR A 27 3.34 -2.35 7.45
CA THR A 27 3.01 -2.16 6.03
C THR A 27 4.02 -1.26 5.30
N LEU A 28 5.31 -1.43 5.57
CA LEU A 28 6.34 -0.65 4.87
C LEU A 28 6.68 -1.32 3.53
N ARG A 29 6.59 -0.55 2.44
CA ARG A 29 6.96 -0.96 1.07
C ARG A 29 8.39 -1.50 0.97
N TYR A 30 9.26 -1.04 1.85
CA TYR A 30 10.68 -1.39 1.91
C TYR A 30 11.02 -2.01 3.25
N ASP A 31 12.20 -2.62 3.34
CA ASP A 31 12.76 -3.23 4.53
C ASP A 31 12.57 -2.26 5.71
N PRO A 32 11.74 -2.65 6.69
CA PRO A 32 11.41 -1.81 7.81
C PRO A 32 12.64 -1.32 8.54
N LEU A 33 13.70 -2.14 8.62
CA LEU A 33 14.95 -1.76 9.24
C LEU A 33 15.60 -0.60 8.49
N LYS A 34 15.67 -0.66 7.16
CA LYS A 34 16.28 0.41 6.35
C LYS A 34 15.44 1.68 6.45
N VAL A 35 14.13 1.59 6.32
CA VAL A 35 13.25 2.76 6.45
C VAL A 35 13.37 3.40 7.85
N ILE A 36 13.40 2.59 8.91
CA ILE A 36 13.65 3.06 10.28
C ILE A 36 14.96 3.83 10.35
N LEU A 37 16.04 3.26 9.83
CA LEU A 37 17.38 3.82 9.95
C LEU A 37 17.55 5.16 9.21
N TYR A 38 16.84 5.38 8.09
CA TYR A 38 17.01 6.58 7.26
C TYR A 38 15.87 7.60 7.34
N GLU A 39 14.70 7.22 7.88
CA GLU A 39 13.52 8.09 7.90
C GLU A 39 12.91 8.30 9.30
N SER A 40 13.42 7.64 10.35
CA SER A 40 12.92 7.80 11.74
C SER A 40 13.13 9.19 12.35
N TYR A 41 14.28 9.80 12.04
CA TYR A 41 14.67 11.07 12.61
C TYR A 41 13.96 12.23 11.91
N ILE A 42 14.13 12.33 10.59
CA ILE A 42 13.41 13.24 9.69
C ILE A 42 13.10 12.44 8.39
N PRO A 43 11.81 12.29 8.01
CA PRO A 43 11.44 11.63 6.76
C PRO A 43 11.91 12.41 5.53
N ILE A 44 12.11 11.69 4.42
CA ILE A 44 12.48 12.30 3.13
C ILE A 44 11.42 13.32 2.69
N ASP A 45 10.13 13.03 2.90
CA ASP A 45 9.03 13.92 2.50
C ASP A 45 9.07 15.23 3.31
N ALA A 46 9.31 15.14 4.61
CA ALA A 46 9.44 16.31 5.49
C ALA A 46 10.67 17.16 5.14
N LEU A 47 11.82 16.51 4.87
CA LEU A 47 13.03 17.22 4.43
C LEU A 47 12.80 17.91 3.09
N THR A 48 12.15 17.23 2.14
CA THR A 48 11.83 17.79 0.83
C THR A 48 10.90 18.99 0.94
N PHE A 49 9.86 18.90 1.79
CA PHE A 49 8.98 20.02 2.10
C PHE A 49 9.79 21.23 2.60
N LYS A 50 10.71 21.02 3.56
CA LYS A 50 11.54 22.11 4.08
C LYS A 50 12.45 22.72 3.02
N ILE A 51 13.04 21.92 2.13
CA ILE A 51 13.78 22.44 0.98
C ILE A 51 12.87 23.29 0.09
N GLY A 52 11.66 22.80 -0.19
CA GLY A 52 10.63 23.48 -0.99
C GLY A 52 10.17 24.83 -0.44
N THR A 53 10.25 25.05 0.88
CA THR A 53 9.96 26.36 1.47
C THR A 53 10.99 27.45 1.12
N GLY A 54 12.11 27.09 0.47
CA GLY A 54 13.20 28.01 0.12
C GLY A 54 14.02 28.49 1.32
N LYS A 55 13.73 28.01 2.53
CA LYS A 55 14.40 28.39 3.77
C LYS A 55 15.71 27.64 4.05
N MET A 56 16.13 26.74 3.15
CA MET A 56 17.34 25.93 3.32
C MET A 56 18.24 25.99 2.10
N ASN A 57 19.52 26.31 2.32
CA ASN A 57 20.56 26.20 1.32
C ASN A 57 21.19 24.79 1.28
N LYS A 58 21.96 24.49 0.23
CA LYS A 58 22.60 23.18 0.03
C LYS A 58 23.48 22.72 1.21
N ASN A 59 24.13 23.66 1.93
CA ASN A 59 24.98 23.32 3.07
C ASN A 59 24.13 22.97 4.31
N GLU A 60 23.03 23.66 4.54
CA GLU A 60 22.08 23.34 5.61
C GLU A 60 21.46 21.97 5.39
N VAL A 61 21.06 21.65 4.15
CA VAL A 61 20.54 20.33 3.77
C VAL A 61 21.58 19.24 4.03
N ARG A 62 22.84 19.44 3.62
CA ARG A 62 23.93 18.50 3.94
C ARG A 62 24.08 18.28 5.45
N GLY A 63 24.07 19.37 6.22
CA GLY A 63 24.18 19.29 7.68
C GLY A 63 23.00 18.58 8.36
N ILE A 64 21.80 18.60 7.76
CA ILE A 64 20.67 17.79 8.22
C ILE A 64 20.89 16.32 7.86
N VAL A 65 21.31 16.02 6.63
CA VAL A 65 21.62 14.66 6.18
C VAL A 65 22.70 14.02 7.05
N ASP A 66 23.77 14.75 7.39
CA ASP A 66 24.79 14.29 8.33
C ASP A 66 24.20 13.92 9.68
N SER A 67 23.28 14.74 10.21
CA SER A 67 22.61 14.45 11.47
C SER A 67 21.71 13.21 11.40
N ILE A 68 21.00 12.99 10.28
CA ILE A 68 20.23 11.75 10.05
C ILE A 68 21.15 10.54 10.11
N LEU A 69 22.31 10.59 9.44
CA LEU A 69 23.26 9.48 9.40
C LEU A 69 23.96 9.24 10.74
N ASP A 70 24.19 10.28 11.54
CA ASP A 70 24.76 10.13 12.88
C ASP A 70 23.72 9.60 13.88
N VAL A 71 22.46 10.01 13.78
CA VAL A 71 21.35 9.41 14.54
C VAL A 71 21.22 7.93 14.17
N LYS A 72 21.28 7.59 12.88
CA LYS A 72 21.29 6.21 12.40
C LYS A 72 22.38 5.38 13.07
N LYS A 73 23.64 5.86 13.06
CA LYS A 73 24.76 5.17 13.73
C LYS A 73 24.48 4.98 15.21
N ASN A 74 23.89 5.98 15.87
CA ASN A 74 23.52 5.88 17.29
C ASN A 74 22.46 4.79 17.53
N ILE A 75 21.42 4.71 16.68
CA ILE A 75 20.40 3.65 16.73
C ILE A 75 21.03 2.27 16.52
N LEU A 76 21.96 2.13 15.56
CA LEU A 76 22.65 0.87 15.30
C LEU A 76 23.50 0.39 16.50
N LEU A 77 24.13 1.32 17.23
CA LEU A 77 24.92 1.02 18.43
C LEU A 77 24.05 0.75 19.66
N HIS A 78 22.88 1.39 19.74
CA HIS A 78 21.97 1.36 20.88
C HIS A 78 20.53 1.27 20.40
N VAL A 79 20.06 0.05 20.12
CA VAL A 79 18.71 -0.18 19.57
C VAL A 79 17.61 0.41 20.46
N ASP A 80 17.78 0.41 21.77
CA ASP A 80 16.85 1.02 22.73
C ASP A 80 16.65 2.54 22.53
N ASN A 81 17.61 3.20 21.87
CA ASN A 81 17.48 4.61 21.52
C ASN A 81 16.56 4.86 20.33
N ALA A 82 16.18 3.84 19.55
CA ALA A 82 15.25 4.01 18.44
C ALA A 82 13.91 4.57 18.94
N ALA A 83 13.35 3.98 20.01
CA ALA A 83 12.11 4.44 20.65
C ALA A 83 12.16 5.93 21.04
N LYS A 84 13.33 6.40 21.50
CA LYS A 84 13.54 7.79 21.90
C LYS A 84 13.59 8.74 20.71
N VAL A 85 14.17 8.32 19.58
CA VAL A 85 14.17 9.09 18.33
C VAL A 85 12.74 9.31 17.83
N PHE A 86 11.81 8.37 18.10
CA PHE A 86 10.41 8.54 17.71
C PHE A 86 9.60 9.46 18.62
N ASN A 87 10.13 9.85 19.78
CA ASN A 87 9.40 10.73 20.69
C ASN A 87 9.48 12.19 20.22
N LEU A 88 8.33 12.76 19.84
CA LEU A 88 8.17 14.18 19.48
C LEU A 88 7.86 15.09 20.68
N SER A 89 8.08 14.63 21.90
CA SER A 89 7.91 15.43 23.12
C SER A 89 8.61 16.80 23.00
N GLU A 90 7.88 17.85 23.36
CA GLU A 90 8.40 19.22 23.46
C GLU A 90 9.38 19.37 24.64
N THR A 91 9.41 18.39 25.54
CA THR A 91 10.39 18.30 26.63
C THR A 91 11.42 17.21 26.33
N ILE A 92 12.70 17.60 26.30
CA ILE A 92 13.83 16.70 26.00
C ILE A 92 14.55 16.36 27.30
N ASN A 93 14.29 15.17 27.85
CA ASN A 93 14.91 14.67 29.07
C ASN A 93 16.15 13.77 28.82
N GLU A 94 16.63 13.72 27.58
CA GLU A 94 17.76 12.87 27.17
C GLU A 94 19.13 13.48 27.48
N ARG A 95 20.15 12.63 27.56
CA ARG A 95 21.57 13.01 27.78
C ARG A 95 22.44 12.63 26.59
N GLY A 96 23.61 13.25 26.48
CA GLY A 96 24.61 12.92 25.45
C GLY A 96 24.19 13.31 24.02
N PRO A 97 24.73 12.63 22.98
CA PRO A 97 24.50 12.97 21.56
C PRO A 97 23.02 13.01 21.16
N MET A 98 22.20 12.14 21.77
CA MET A 98 20.76 12.08 21.50
C MET A 98 20.03 13.38 21.85
N LYS A 99 20.43 14.05 22.95
CA LYS A 99 19.86 15.36 23.31
C LYS A 99 20.07 16.39 22.20
N ASN A 100 21.27 16.43 21.63
CA ASN A 100 21.62 17.39 20.58
C ASN A 100 20.82 17.12 19.29
N PHE A 101 20.64 15.86 18.93
CA PHE A 101 19.80 15.48 17.79
C PHE A 101 18.34 15.90 18.02
N LEU A 102 17.76 15.58 19.18
CA LEU A 102 16.38 15.96 19.48
C LEU A 102 16.17 17.48 19.51
N ILE A 103 17.10 18.24 20.08
CA ILE A 103 17.06 19.72 20.07
C ILE A 103 17.09 20.25 18.64
N LYS A 104 18.01 19.73 17.81
CA LYS A 104 18.12 20.16 16.41
C LYS A 104 16.83 19.90 15.64
N ARG A 105 16.20 18.73 15.82
CA ARG A 105 14.89 18.43 15.22
C ARG A 105 13.79 19.35 15.74
N LEU A 106 13.74 19.59 17.05
CA LEU A 106 12.73 20.47 17.65
C LEU A 106 12.84 21.90 17.12
N ASN A 107 14.06 22.43 16.96
CA ASN A 107 14.29 23.74 16.36
C ASN A 107 13.81 23.80 14.90
N LEU A 108 14.00 22.72 14.13
CA LEU A 108 13.47 22.63 12.76
C LEU A 108 11.93 22.59 12.73
N ILE A 109 11.31 21.92 13.71
CA ILE A 109 9.85 21.88 13.88
C ILE A 109 9.34 23.27 14.26
N GLN A 110 9.95 23.94 15.22
CA GLN A 110 9.53 25.26 15.70
C GLN A 110 9.71 26.37 14.66
N SER A 111 10.64 26.21 13.71
CA SER A 111 10.78 27.15 12.58
C SER A 111 9.72 26.97 11.48
N ASP A 112 8.83 25.97 11.61
CA ASP A 112 7.70 25.72 10.72
C ASP A 112 6.39 26.33 11.24
N GLU A 113 6.02 27.50 10.75
CA GLU A 113 4.75 28.13 11.13
C GLU A 113 3.51 27.41 10.57
N SER A 114 3.65 26.65 9.48
CA SER A 114 2.54 25.94 8.84
C SER A 114 2.18 24.61 9.51
N PHE A 115 3.02 24.13 10.44
CA PHE A 115 2.92 22.82 11.11
C PHE A 115 3.02 21.59 10.18
N ILE A 116 3.09 21.76 8.86
CA ILE A 116 3.13 20.67 7.87
C ILE A 116 4.36 19.78 8.11
N PHE A 117 5.51 20.37 8.42
CA PHE A 117 6.73 19.60 8.71
C PHE A 117 6.58 18.70 9.94
N LYS A 118 5.90 19.19 10.98
CA LYS A 118 5.63 18.42 12.21
C LYS A 118 4.73 17.23 11.91
N GLU A 119 3.66 17.44 11.13
CA GLU A 119 2.72 16.38 10.75
C GLU A 119 3.37 15.31 9.88
N LEU A 120 4.17 15.70 8.87
CA LEU A 120 4.90 14.73 8.04
C LEU A 120 5.87 13.84 8.85
N ILE A 121 6.50 14.40 9.89
CA ILE A 121 7.33 13.60 10.81
C ILE A 121 6.44 12.64 11.61
N ARG A 122 5.35 13.13 12.19
CA ARG A 122 4.44 12.31 13.00
C ARG A 122 3.86 11.14 12.19
N ASP A 123 3.33 11.40 11.00
CA ASP A 123 2.74 10.39 10.13
C ASP A 123 3.73 9.25 9.83
N LYS A 124 4.99 9.60 9.54
CA LYS A 124 6.03 8.59 9.30
C LYS A 124 6.39 7.81 10.56
N GLN A 125 6.45 8.49 11.70
CA GLN A 125 6.78 7.84 12.98
C GLN A 125 5.71 6.86 13.40
N ASP A 126 4.43 7.18 13.23
CA ASP A 126 3.33 6.27 13.52
C ASP A 126 3.40 5.00 12.66
N GLN A 127 3.78 5.13 11.39
CA GLN A 127 4.05 3.98 10.51
C GLN A 127 5.25 3.16 10.98
N ILE A 128 6.34 3.83 11.39
CA ILE A 128 7.57 3.17 11.82
C ILE A 128 7.41 2.47 13.19
N LEU A 129 6.67 3.06 14.13
CA LEU A 129 6.47 2.49 15.47
C LEU A 129 5.80 1.11 15.40
N LYS A 130 4.88 0.91 14.45
CA LYS A 130 4.28 -0.40 14.14
C LYS A 130 5.31 -1.45 13.71
N CYS A 131 6.47 -1.01 13.22
CA CYS A 131 7.55 -1.83 12.70
C CYS A 131 8.76 -1.94 13.64
N ILE A 132 8.76 -1.27 14.80
CA ILE A 132 9.96 -1.16 15.66
C ILE A 132 10.50 -2.52 16.12
N GLY A 133 9.62 -3.54 16.22
CA GLY A 133 10.02 -4.91 16.52
C GLY A 133 11.05 -5.51 15.54
N ALA A 134 11.09 -5.03 14.29
CA ALA A 134 12.06 -5.45 13.28
C ALA A 134 13.50 -5.04 13.63
N LEU A 135 13.70 -4.02 14.47
CA LEU A 135 15.03 -3.60 14.94
C LEU A 135 15.68 -4.58 15.91
N LYS A 136 14.95 -5.56 16.45
CA LYS A 136 15.51 -6.57 17.37
C LYS A 136 16.52 -7.50 16.69
N GLY A 137 16.67 -7.45 15.36
CA GLY A 137 17.72 -8.13 14.59
C GLY A 137 19.02 -7.31 14.49
N LYS A 138 20.15 -7.98 14.19
CA LYS A 138 21.45 -7.32 13.97
C LYS A 138 21.41 -6.46 12.70
N ALA A 139 21.06 -5.20 12.87
CA ALA A 139 21.10 -4.21 11.81
C ALA A 139 22.56 -4.00 11.35
N ILE A 140 22.85 -4.30 10.09
CA ILE A 140 24.19 -4.14 9.52
C ILE A 140 24.32 -2.73 8.94
N HIS A 141 25.37 -2.02 9.36
CA HIS A 141 25.74 -0.75 8.77
C HIS A 141 26.13 -0.95 7.29
N ASP A 142 25.51 -0.18 6.40
CA ASP A 142 25.81 -0.17 4.97
C ASP A 142 26.35 1.22 4.56
N PRO A 143 27.68 1.37 4.39
CA PRO A 143 28.29 2.63 3.96
C PRO A 143 27.93 3.04 2.52
N MET A 144 27.62 2.07 1.64
CA MET A 144 27.22 2.38 0.28
C MET A 144 25.85 3.05 0.26
N LEU A 145 24.93 2.54 1.06
CA LEU A 145 23.59 3.12 1.21
C LEU A 145 23.64 4.54 1.81
N ASP A 146 24.61 4.86 2.67
CA ASP A 146 24.84 6.23 3.16
C ASP A 146 25.25 7.19 2.04
N LYS A 147 26.13 6.73 1.16
CA LYS A 147 26.56 7.50 0.00
C LYS A 147 25.38 7.71 -0.95
N GLN A 148 24.61 6.66 -1.24
CA GLN A 148 23.43 6.74 -2.10
C GLN A 148 22.36 7.66 -1.50
N TYR A 149 22.11 7.59 -0.19
CA TYR A 149 21.17 8.47 0.50
C TYR A 149 21.56 9.95 0.37
N ARG A 150 22.85 10.28 0.56
CA ARG A 150 23.36 11.66 0.36
C ARG A 150 23.15 12.14 -1.07
N GLN A 151 23.44 11.28 -2.05
CA GLN A 151 23.27 11.61 -3.47
C GLN A 151 21.79 11.82 -3.81
N MET A 152 20.92 10.95 -3.29
CA MET A 152 19.47 11.02 -3.45
C MET A 152 18.92 12.36 -2.93
N ILE A 153 19.26 12.76 -1.71
CA ILE A 153 18.83 14.08 -1.17
C ILE A 153 19.42 15.23 -1.99
N GLY A 154 20.65 15.09 -2.50
CA GLY A 154 21.25 16.08 -3.40
C GLY A 154 20.45 16.27 -4.69
N ARG A 155 20.01 15.17 -5.33
CA ARG A 155 19.16 15.21 -6.53
C ARG A 155 17.77 15.76 -6.23
N ILE A 156 17.18 15.43 -5.09
CA ILE A 156 15.90 16.02 -4.64
C ILE A 156 16.03 17.53 -4.47
N TYR A 157 17.12 18.01 -3.86
CA TYR A 157 17.38 19.45 -3.72
C TYR A 157 17.45 20.15 -5.08
N GLU A 158 18.17 19.55 -6.05
CA GLU A 158 18.28 20.07 -7.41
C GLU A 158 16.92 20.09 -8.11
N ALA A 159 16.13 19.03 -7.99
CA ALA A 159 14.78 18.96 -8.56
C ALA A 159 13.82 20.02 -7.97
N VAL A 160 13.91 20.30 -6.66
CA VAL A 160 13.13 21.37 -6.02
C VAL A 160 13.52 22.73 -6.60
N TYR A 161 14.82 22.99 -6.75
CA TYR A 161 15.32 24.26 -7.29
C TYR A 161 14.95 24.45 -8.77
N GLU A 162 14.94 23.36 -9.54
CA GLU A 162 14.58 23.33 -10.96
C GLU A 162 13.06 23.30 -11.21
N ASN A 163 12.24 23.30 -10.15
CA ASN A 163 10.77 23.20 -10.22
C ASN A 163 10.25 21.98 -11.02
N LEU A 164 10.93 20.84 -10.86
CA LEU A 164 10.47 19.57 -11.43
C LEU A 164 9.27 19.00 -10.65
N ASP A 165 8.65 17.93 -11.17
CA ASP A 165 7.67 17.16 -10.39
C ASP A 165 8.35 16.51 -9.17
N ILE A 166 8.14 17.11 -8.02
CA ILE A 166 8.78 16.73 -6.76
C ILE A 166 8.27 15.37 -6.28
N GLN A 167 6.99 15.07 -6.49
CA GLN A 167 6.41 13.82 -6.00
C GLN A 167 6.90 12.65 -6.84
N GLU A 168 6.95 12.81 -8.16
CA GLU A 168 7.55 11.82 -9.05
C GLU A 168 9.03 11.61 -8.73
N THR A 169 9.76 12.71 -8.49
CA THR A 169 11.18 12.65 -8.13
C THR A 169 11.39 11.89 -6.82
N ILE A 170 10.69 12.24 -5.74
CA ILE A 170 10.79 11.53 -4.45
C ILE A 170 10.52 10.04 -4.64
N ASN A 171 9.48 9.69 -5.39
CA ASN A 171 9.12 8.29 -5.63
C ASN A 171 10.24 7.55 -6.35
N ARG A 172 10.70 8.07 -7.49
CA ARG A 172 11.81 7.50 -8.27
C ARG A 172 13.06 7.30 -7.43
N GLU A 173 13.43 8.32 -6.67
CA GLU A 173 14.63 8.36 -5.83
C GLU A 173 14.56 7.36 -4.67
N LYS A 174 13.41 7.26 -3.97
CA LYS A 174 13.17 6.23 -2.94
C LYS A 174 13.21 4.82 -3.54
N GLU A 175 12.66 4.65 -4.74
CA GLU A 175 12.60 3.36 -5.41
C GLU A 175 13.96 2.88 -5.87
N GLU A 176 14.86 3.81 -6.23
CA GLU A 176 16.26 3.52 -6.51
C GLU A 176 17.04 3.21 -5.23
N LEU A 177 16.93 4.05 -4.20
CA LEU A 177 17.66 3.88 -2.94
C LEU A 177 17.32 2.55 -2.25
N TYR A 178 16.04 2.19 -2.20
CA TYR A 178 15.57 1.00 -1.51
C TYR A 178 15.30 -0.19 -2.44
N ARG A 179 15.79 -0.15 -3.69
CA ARG A 179 15.51 -1.17 -4.71
C ARG A 179 15.81 -2.59 -4.23
N GLU A 180 16.98 -2.78 -3.65
CA GLU A 180 17.48 -4.07 -3.14
C GLU A 180 16.82 -4.48 -1.81
N TYR A 181 16.12 -3.54 -1.18
CA TYR A 181 15.53 -3.68 0.14
C TYR A 181 14.00 -3.71 0.10
N ARG A 182 13.35 -3.82 -1.06
CA ARG A 182 11.90 -4.04 -1.11
C ARG A 182 11.57 -5.37 -0.44
N GLN A 183 10.57 -5.37 0.45
CA GLN A 183 10.08 -6.62 1.02
C GLN A 183 9.64 -7.55 -0.11
N ASP A 184 10.16 -8.78 -0.11
CA ASP A 184 9.74 -9.79 -1.07
C ASP A 184 8.32 -10.24 -0.72
N ILE A 185 7.36 -9.81 -1.53
CA ILE A 185 6.01 -10.34 -1.45
C ILE A 185 6.04 -11.79 -1.99
N PRO A 186 5.50 -12.76 -1.25
CA PRO A 186 5.44 -14.13 -1.72
C PRO A 186 4.76 -14.24 -3.08
N LYS A 187 5.25 -15.12 -3.97
CA LYS A 187 4.62 -15.38 -5.29
C LYS A 187 3.14 -15.73 -5.20
N SER A 188 2.73 -16.36 -4.08
CA SER A 188 1.34 -16.63 -3.78
C SER A 188 0.50 -15.36 -3.65
N GLU A 189 1.02 -14.32 -3.02
CA GLU A 189 0.30 -13.05 -2.88
C GLU A 189 0.20 -12.26 -4.19
N PHE A 190 1.23 -12.33 -5.05
CA PHE A 190 1.10 -11.82 -6.43
C PHE A 190 0.00 -12.53 -7.20
N THR A 191 -0.06 -13.86 -7.09
CA THR A 191 -1.09 -14.67 -7.74
C THR A 191 -2.48 -14.32 -7.21
N ARG A 192 -2.63 -14.15 -5.89
CA ARG A 192 -3.88 -13.74 -5.25
C ARG A 192 -4.33 -12.36 -5.69
N ALA A 193 -3.43 -11.37 -5.70
CA ALA A 193 -3.75 -10.03 -6.15
C ALA A 193 -4.16 -10.00 -7.62
N ARG A 194 -3.46 -10.75 -8.49
CA ARG A 194 -3.82 -10.90 -9.90
C ARG A 194 -5.22 -11.48 -10.08
N ILE A 195 -5.54 -12.57 -9.38
CA ILE A 195 -6.87 -13.20 -9.42
C ILE A 195 -7.93 -12.21 -8.93
N ALA A 196 -7.70 -11.63 -7.75
CA ALA A 196 -8.62 -10.70 -7.11
C ALA A 196 -8.95 -9.53 -8.04
N LEU A 197 -7.92 -8.87 -8.60
CA LEU A 197 -8.08 -7.76 -9.53
C LEU A 197 -8.82 -8.18 -10.81
N SER A 198 -8.45 -9.32 -11.40
CA SER A 198 -9.08 -9.85 -12.62
C SER A 198 -10.55 -10.26 -12.43
N LEU A 199 -10.96 -10.53 -11.20
CA LEU A 199 -12.33 -10.86 -10.84
C LEU A 199 -13.12 -9.65 -10.28
N GLY A 200 -12.54 -8.44 -10.31
CA GLY A 200 -13.23 -7.22 -9.91
C GLY A 200 -13.16 -6.90 -8.41
N SER A 201 -12.18 -7.44 -7.67
CA SER A 201 -12.04 -7.17 -6.23
C SER A 201 -11.80 -5.70 -5.88
N SER A 202 -11.28 -4.91 -6.83
CA SER A 202 -11.13 -3.45 -6.66
C SER A 202 -12.46 -2.71 -6.61
N ILE A 203 -13.51 -3.30 -7.19
CA ILE A 203 -14.88 -2.79 -7.23
C ILE A 203 -15.70 -3.38 -6.09
N PHE A 204 -15.60 -4.70 -5.88
CA PHE A 204 -16.34 -5.40 -4.84
C PHE A 204 -15.53 -6.48 -4.15
N TYR A 205 -15.49 -6.47 -2.81
CA TYR A 205 -14.78 -7.45 -2.00
C TYR A 205 -15.38 -8.85 -2.16
N LEU A 206 -14.72 -9.67 -2.99
CA LEU A 206 -15.25 -10.95 -3.47
C LEU A 206 -15.65 -11.95 -2.38
N PRO A 207 -14.93 -12.09 -1.25
CA PRO A 207 -15.35 -13.01 -0.20
C PRO A 207 -16.74 -12.70 0.34
N GLU A 208 -17.10 -11.41 0.47
CA GLU A 208 -18.44 -11.02 0.91
C GLU A 208 -19.47 -11.10 -0.21
N LEU A 209 -19.06 -10.96 -1.47
CA LEU A 209 -19.97 -11.08 -2.62
C LEU A 209 -20.70 -12.43 -2.60
N VAL A 210 -19.97 -13.51 -2.38
CA VAL A 210 -20.54 -14.88 -2.33
C VAL A 210 -21.58 -14.99 -1.22
N ASN A 211 -21.28 -14.43 -0.04
CA ASN A 211 -22.19 -14.42 1.12
C ASN A 211 -23.45 -13.57 0.85
N LEU A 212 -23.29 -12.43 0.19
CA LEU A 212 -24.41 -11.56 -0.15
C LEU A 212 -25.30 -12.17 -1.23
N MET A 213 -24.70 -12.83 -2.21
CA MET A 213 -25.46 -13.56 -3.22
C MET A 213 -26.34 -14.64 -2.61
N GLU A 214 -25.96 -15.26 -1.50
CA GLU A 214 -26.85 -16.16 -0.76
C GLU A 214 -28.09 -15.45 -0.20
N LYS A 215 -27.90 -14.30 0.43
CA LYS A 215 -28.96 -13.52 1.09
C LYS A 215 -29.96 -12.90 0.11
N ILE A 216 -29.54 -12.65 -1.12
CA ILE A 216 -30.39 -12.04 -2.15
C ILE A 216 -31.48 -13.04 -2.56
N ASN A 217 -32.72 -12.72 -2.19
CA ASN A 217 -33.93 -13.45 -2.53
C ASN A 217 -34.78 -12.65 -3.54
N LEU A 218 -34.35 -12.65 -4.79
CA LEU A 218 -35.05 -12.00 -5.90
C LEU A 218 -35.73 -13.05 -6.79
N LYS A 219 -36.94 -12.75 -7.28
CA LYS A 219 -37.67 -13.61 -8.23
C LYS A 219 -36.87 -13.91 -9.51
N ASP A 220 -36.04 -12.96 -9.96
CA ASP A 220 -35.17 -13.10 -11.13
C ASP A 220 -33.68 -12.90 -10.76
N LYS A 221 -33.22 -13.73 -9.81
CA LYS A 221 -31.84 -13.68 -9.32
C LYS A 221 -30.80 -13.90 -10.42
N ASN A 222 -31.08 -14.79 -11.38
CA ASN A 222 -30.15 -15.09 -12.47
C ASN A 222 -29.91 -13.84 -13.34
N ARG A 223 -30.97 -13.16 -13.78
CA ARG A 223 -30.85 -11.92 -14.54
C ARG A 223 -30.11 -10.86 -13.74
N PHE A 224 -30.49 -10.67 -12.47
CA PHE A 224 -29.81 -9.71 -11.60
C PHE A 224 -28.30 -9.98 -11.48
N VAL A 225 -27.89 -11.24 -11.24
CA VAL A 225 -26.47 -11.61 -11.13
C VAL A 225 -25.73 -11.37 -12.45
N ARG A 226 -26.35 -11.71 -13.59
CA ARG A 226 -25.76 -11.47 -14.91
C ARG A 226 -25.57 -9.98 -15.19
N ASP A 227 -26.60 -9.18 -14.99
CA ASP A 227 -26.57 -7.73 -15.20
C ASP A 227 -25.49 -7.11 -14.32
N TRP A 228 -25.47 -7.48 -13.03
CA TRP A 228 -24.48 -6.99 -12.08
C TRP A 228 -23.04 -7.39 -12.44
N ILE A 229 -22.80 -8.66 -12.80
CA ILE A 229 -21.47 -9.11 -13.21
C ILE A 229 -21.03 -8.41 -14.48
N ASN A 230 -21.93 -8.17 -15.44
CA ASN A 230 -21.59 -7.41 -16.64
C ASN A 230 -21.13 -5.99 -16.28
N THR A 231 -21.82 -5.31 -15.37
CA THR A 231 -21.42 -3.97 -14.89
C THR A 231 -20.03 -3.98 -14.22
N VAL A 232 -19.72 -5.01 -13.42
CA VAL A 232 -18.41 -5.14 -12.76
C VAL A 232 -17.30 -5.52 -13.73
N PHE A 233 -17.57 -6.41 -14.68
CA PHE A 233 -16.56 -6.95 -15.58
C PHE A 233 -16.27 -6.05 -16.78
N GLU A 234 -17.18 -5.17 -17.19
CA GLU A 234 -16.95 -4.19 -18.26
C GLU A 234 -15.70 -3.31 -18.03
N PRO A 235 -15.53 -2.65 -16.88
CA PRO A 235 -14.31 -1.87 -16.62
C PRO A 235 -13.05 -2.74 -16.52
N ILE A 236 -13.17 -4.00 -16.07
CA ILE A 236 -12.05 -4.96 -16.02
C ILE A 236 -11.62 -5.38 -17.43
N GLU A 237 -12.58 -5.60 -18.33
CA GLU A 237 -12.33 -5.87 -19.75
C GLU A 237 -11.58 -4.69 -20.40
N LYS A 238 -12.06 -3.46 -20.19
CA LYS A 238 -11.41 -2.24 -20.70
C LYS A 238 -9.97 -2.12 -20.18
N LEU A 239 -9.75 -2.37 -18.89
CA LEU A 239 -8.42 -2.35 -18.28
C LEU A 239 -7.50 -3.44 -18.83
N ALA A 240 -8.00 -4.66 -19.02
CA ALA A 240 -7.23 -5.75 -19.61
C ALA A 240 -6.80 -5.42 -21.05
N ILE A 241 -7.70 -4.84 -21.85
CA ILE A 241 -7.39 -4.40 -23.22
C ILE A 241 -6.33 -3.28 -23.19
N SER A 242 -6.52 -2.25 -22.37
CA SER A 242 -5.62 -1.09 -22.32
C SER A 242 -4.20 -1.41 -21.81
N THR A 243 -4.06 -2.47 -21.01
CA THR A 243 -2.78 -2.90 -20.43
C THR A 243 -2.06 -3.96 -21.29
N SER A 244 -2.77 -4.70 -22.13
CA SER A 244 -2.25 -5.87 -22.85
C SER A 244 -0.99 -5.63 -23.70
N SER A 245 -0.84 -4.44 -24.28
CA SER A 245 0.28 -4.07 -25.16
C SER A 245 1.27 -3.09 -24.51
N LYS A 246 1.08 -2.75 -23.24
CA LYS A 246 1.86 -1.72 -22.53
C LYS A 246 3.06 -2.31 -21.82
N SER A 247 4.08 -1.48 -21.58
CA SER A 247 5.21 -1.86 -20.73
C SER A 247 4.74 -2.16 -19.30
N PHE A 248 5.48 -2.98 -18.56
CA PHE A 248 5.11 -3.34 -17.19
C PHE A 248 4.89 -2.13 -16.27
N ILE A 249 5.70 -1.08 -16.44
CA ILE A 249 5.58 0.17 -15.68
C ILE A 249 4.27 0.89 -16.01
N GLU A 250 3.93 1.02 -17.29
CA GLU A 250 2.65 1.61 -17.73
C GLU A 250 1.46 0.77 -17.27
N GLN A 251 1.55 -0.57 -17.35
CA GLN A 251 0.51 -1.45 -16.84
C GLN A 251 0.27 -1.20 -15.34
N LYS A 252 1.34 -1.13 -14.54
CA LYS A 252 1.24 -0.80 -13.10
C LYS A 252 0.57 0.54 -12.88
N HIS A 253 0.94 1.56 -13.66
CA HIS A 253 0.36 2.89 -13.55
C HIS A 253 -1.15 2.87 -13.80
N LEU A 254 -1.58 2.33 -14.96
CA LEU A 254 -3.00 2.24 -15.34
C LEU A 254 -3.82 1.46 -14.31
N VAL A 255 -3.28 0.36 -13.79
CA VAL A 255 -3.97 -0.45 -12.76
C VAL A 255 -4.08 0.31 -11.44
N LYS A 256 -3.05 1.06 -11.03
CA LYS A 256 -3.12 1.90 -9.81
C LYS A 256 -4.19 2.96 -9.93
N GLU A 257 -4.23 3.67 -11.06
CA GLU A 257 -5.27 4.66 -11.33
C GLU A 257 -6.66 4.03 -11.28
N PHE A 258 -6.83 2.86 -11.91
CA PHE A 258 -8.08 2.12 -11.85
C PHE A 258 -8.52 1.77 -10.42
N ILE A 259 -7.61 1.26 -9.57
CA ILE A 259 -7.93 0.92 -8.17
C ILE A 259 -8.29 2.18 -7.38
N LYS A 260 -7.55 3.28 -7.56
CA LYS A 260 -7.84 4.58 -6.91
C LYS A 260 -9.21 5.10 -7.33
N ASN A 261 -9.51 5.12 -8.62
CA ASN A 261 -10.80 5.59 -9.13
C ASN A 261 -11.97 4.70 -8.65
N SER A 262 -11.73 3.41 -8.41
CA SER A 262 -12.74 2.51 -7.83
C SER A 262 -13.10 2.85 -6.37
N THR A 263 -12.29 3.65 -5.68
CA THR A 263 -12.57 4.13 -4.31
C THR A 263 -13.31 5.46 -4.26
N GLU A 264 -13.35 6.22 -5.36
CA GLU A 264 -13.95 7.55 -5.38
C GLU A 264 -15.49 7.48 -5.29
N THR A 265 -16.07 8.32 -4.43
CA THR A 265 -17.52 8.43 -4.26
C THR A 265 -18.12 9.36 -5.31
N GLY A 266 -19.06 8.86 -6.12
CA GLY A 266 -19.80 9.67 -7.08
C GLY A 266 -20.82 8.84 -7.86
N SER A 267 -21.95 9.45 -8.23
CA SER A 267 -23.02 8.80 -9.01
C SER A 267 -22.59 8.40 -10.42
N SER A 268 -21.50 8.96 -10.96
CA SER A 268 -20.93 8.59 -12.26
C SER A 268 -19.94 7.42 -12.19
N ASN A 269 -19.65 6.89 -10.99
CA ASN A 269 -18.68 5.81 -10.81
C ASN A 269 -19.37 4.45 -10.91
N ILE A 270 -19.11 3.71 -12.00
CA ILE A 270 -19.61 2.35 -12.24
C ILE A 270 -19.32 1.42 -11.04
N ALA A 271 -18.19 1.59 -10.37
CA ALA A 271 -17.85 0.79 -9.18
C ALA A 271 -18.75 1.10 -7.98
N PHE A 272 -19.15 2.36 -7.82
CA PHE A 272 -20.11 2.78 -6.80
C PHE A 272 -21.51 2.26 -7.13
N GLU A 273 -21.96 2.40 -8.38
CA GLU A 273 -23.26 1.91 -8.84
C GLU A 273 -23.41 0.39 -8.68
N ALA A 274 -22.38 -0.36 -9.08
CA ALA A 274 -22.35 -1.81 -8.89
C ALA A 274 -22.47 -2.18 -7.40
N ARG A 275 -21.65 -1.57 -6.52
CA ARG A 275 -21.74 -1.80 -5.06
C ARG A 275 -23.12 -1.43 -4.50
N ALA A 276 -23.67 -0.30 -4.89
CA ALA A 276 -24.99 0.13 -4.45
C ALA A 276 -26.10 -0.82 -4.92
N GLY A 277 -25.97 -1.43 -6.10
CA GLY A 277 -26.90 -2.43 -6.61
C GLY A 277 -26.98 -3.68 -5.72
N ILE A 278 -25.83 -4.27 -5.37
CA ILE A 278 -25.78 -5.48 -4.55
C ILE A 278 -26.14 -5.22 -3.08
N ILE A 279 -25.71 -4.08 -2.52
CA ILE A 279 -26.06 -3.67 -1.16
C ILE A 279 -27.58 -3.52 -1.00
N ARG A 280 -28.23 -2.85 -1.96
CA ARG A 280 -29.70 -2.71 -1.97
C ARG A 280 -30.41 -4.05 -2.11
N ALA A 281 -29.95 -4.90 -3.02
CA ALA A 281 -30.54 -6.22 -3.21
C ALA A 281 -30.41 -7.14 -1.97
N ALA A 282 -29.31 -7.00 -1.23
CA ALA A 282 -29.06 -7.76 -0.01
C ALA A 282 -29.69 -7.15 1.26
N ASN A 283 -30.32 -5.97 1.15
CA ASN A 283 -30.97 -5.25 2.25
C ASN A 283 -30.09 -5.09 3.51
N LEU A 284 -28.84 -4.65 3.31
CA LEU A 284 -27.88 -4.51 4.41
C LEU A 284 -28.19 -3.33 5.33
N SER A 285 -27.90 -3.49 6.62
CA SER A 285 -27.95 -2.39 7.60
C SER A 285 -26.82 -1.39 7.38
N VAL A 286 -26.94 -0.20 7.97
CA VAL A 286 -25.91 0.85 7.90
C VAL A 286 -24.57 0.35 8.46
N GLU A 287 -24.59 -0.42 9.54
CA GLU A 287 -23.41 -1.02 10.16
C GLU A 287 -22.73 -2.02 9.22
N GLN A 288 -23.52 -2.89 8.58
CA GLN A 288 -23.01 -3.86 7.61
C GLN A 288 -22.40 -3.17 6.38
N ILE A 289 -22.97 -2.06 5.93
CA ILE A 289 -22.43 -1.24 4.84
C ILE A 289 -21.09 -0.63 5.23
N LYS A 290 -20.97 -0.10 6.45
CA LYS A 290 -19.70 0.45 6.97
C LYS A 290 -18.61 -0.61 7.05
N GLU A 291 -18.94 -1.79 7.56
CA GLU A 291 -18.00 -2.92 7.65
C GLU A 291 -17.53 -3.37 6.26
N LEU A 292 -18.47 -3.55 5.32
CA LEU A 292 -18.16 -3.92 3.94
C LEU A 292 -17.26 -2.87 3.26
N SER A 293 -17.54 -1.59 3.48
CA SER A 293 -16.72 -0.48 2.95
C SER A 293 -15.30 -0.49 3.53
N SER A 294 -15.16 -0.79 4.83
CA SER A 294 -13.86 -0.95 5.48
C SER A 294 -13.07 -2.12 4.89
N LYS A 295 -13.71 -3.30 4.72
CA LYS A 295 -13.10 -4.47 4.06
C LYS A 295 -12.69 -4.18 2.62
N GLN A 296 -13.53 -3.46 1.87
CA GLN A 296 -13.22 -3.05 0.50
C GLN A 296 -12.01 -2.12 0.43
N ASN A 297 -11.93 -1.14 1.33
CA ASN A 297 -10.80 -0.22 1.39
C ASN A 297 -9.51 -0.95 1.76
N ALA A 298 -9.57 -1.88 2.73
CA ALA A 298 -8.43 -2.72 3.09
C ALA A 298 -7.95 -3.58 1.91
N GLU A 299 -8.87 -4.18 1.14
CA GLU A 299 -8.52 -4.93 -0.06
C GLU A 299 -7.88 -4.04 -1.14
N ASN A 300 -8.40 -2.83 -1.36
CA ASN A 300 -7.82 -1.90 -2.34
C ASN A 300 -6.41 -1.45 -1.94
N LEU A 301 -6.19 -1.18 -0.66
CA LEU A 301 -4.85 -0.87 -0.12
C LEU A 301 -3.90 -2.06 -0.30
N ARG A 302 -4.36 -3.28 0.00
CA ARG A 302 -3.58 -4.51 -0.23
C ARG A 302 -3.22 -4.70 -1.69
N LEU A 303 -4.16 -4.51 -2.62
CA LEU A 303 -3.91 -4.62 -4.05
C LEU A 303 -2.87 -3.58 -4.53
N LEU A 304 -2.97 -2.34 -4.06
CA LEU A 304 -2.00 -1.29 -4.35
C LEU A 304 -0.60 -1.66 -3.82
N GLU A 305 -0.50 -2.13 -2.58
CA GLU A 305 0.76 -2.55 -1.97
C GLU A 305 1.42 -3.70 -2.75
N VAL A 306 0.64 -4.72 -3.12
CA VAL A 306 1.15 -5.85 -3.91
C VAL A 306 1.62 -5.40 -5.28
N LEU A 307 0.82 -4.58 -5.96
CA LEU A 307 1.14 -4.02 -7.27
C LEU A 307 2.42 -3.17 -7.23
N GLU A 308 2.56 -2.34 -6.20
CA GLU A 308 3.75 -1.51 -6.01
C GLU A 308 5.03 -2.34 -5.98
N ASN A 309 4.97 -3.52 -5.35
CA ASN A 309 6.09 -4.40 -5.10
C ASN A 309 6.31 -5.50 -6.16
N MET A 310 5.43 -5.65 -7.16
CA MET A 310 5.69 -6.54 -8.30
C MET A 310 6.91 -6.07 -9.11
N ARG A 311 7.83 -7.00 -9.38
CA ARG A 311 9.11 -6.80 -10.11
C ARG A 311 9.12 -7.36 -11.53
N GLU A 312 8.26 -8.33 -11.82
CA GLU A 312 8.24 -9.02 -13.11
C GLU A 312 6.85 -8.96 -13.76
N ALA A 313 6.86 -8.90 -15.09
CA ALA A 313 5.68 -8.90 -15.92
C ALA A 313 5.07 -10.30 -16.01
N SER A 314 4.23 -10.65 -15.04
CA SER A 314 3.09 -11.52 -15.33
C SER A 314 1.88 -10.60 -15.47
N TRP A 315 1.12 -10.70 -16.57
CA TRP A 315 -0.05 -9.86 -16.83
C TRP A 315 -0.84 -9.53 -15.56
N ILE A 316 -0.97 -8.24 -15.28
CA ILE A 316 -1.52 -7.75 -14.00
C ILE A 316 -3.03 -8.01 -13.93
N VAL A 317 -3.70 -7.93 -15.09
CA VAL A 317 -5.14 -8.19 -15.25
C VAL A 317 -5.33 -9.19 -16.37
N LYS A 318 -6.06 -10.28 -16.10
CA LYS A 318 -6.43 -11.28 -17.09
C LYS A 318 -7.95 -11.30 -17.24
N TYR A 319 -8.41 -11.10 -18.47
CA TYR A 319 -9.83 -11.15 -18.79
C TYR A 319 -10.07 -12.01 -20.03
N ASN A 320 -11.15 -12.79 -19.99
CA ASN A 320 -11.78 -13.38 -21.16
C ASN A 320 -13.27 -13.62 -20.84
N LYS A 321 -14.08 -13.82 -21.87
CA LYS A 321 -15.54 -14.05 -21.71
C LYS A 321 -15.84 -15.29 -20.86
N GLN A 322 -15.00 -16.33 -20.90
CA GLN A 322 -15.22 -17.56 -20.13
C GLN A 322 -15.04 -17.35 -18.63
N ILE A 323 -14.07 -16.54 -18.19
CA ILE A 323 -13.89 -16.18 -16.76
C ILE A 323 -15.19 -15.55 -16.23
N LYS A 324 -15.80 -14.65 -17.01
CA LYS A 324 -17.07 -14.00 -16.66
C LYS A 324 -18.21 -15.02 -16.51
N GLU A 325 -18.40 -15.89 -17.48
CA GLU A 325 -19.48 -16.90 -17.44
C GLU A 325 -19.27 -17.94 -16.32
N ASP A 326 -18.02 -18.36 -16.08
CA ASP A 326 -17.69 -19.26 -14.98
C ASP A 326 -17.93 -18.58 -13.62
N MET A 327 -17.64 -17.27 -13.51
CA MET A 327 -17.92 -16.48 -12.30
C MET A 327 -19.42 -16.33 -12.06
N ILE A 328 -20.22 -16.05 -13.10
CA ILE A 328 -21.69 -16.04 -13.01
C ILE A 328 -22.19 -17.40 -12.51
N THR A 329 -21.70 -18.47 -13.11
CA THR A 329 -22.08 -19.84 -12.74
C THR A 329 -21.74 -20.10 -11.27
N TYR A 330 -20.52 -19.78 -10.84
CA TYR A 330 -20.10 -19.95 -9.45
C TYR A 330 -20.94 -19.14 -8.46
N LEU A 331 -21.27 -17.88 -8.76
CA LEU A 331 -22.13 -17.06 -7.88
C LEU A 331 -23.56 -17.60 -7.78
N MET A 332 -24.05 -18.27 -8.81
CA MET A 332 -25.38 -18.87 -8.84
C MET A 332 -25.43 -20.22 -8.10
N THR A 333 -24.45 -21.10 -8.34
CA THR A 333 -24.47 -22.49 -7.85
C THR A 333 -23.73 -22.66 -6.53
N ARG A 334 -22.67 -21.87 -6.32
CA ARG A 334 -21.72 -21.90 -5.20
C ARG A 334 -20.98 -23.23 -5.02
N GLN A 335 -20.98 -24.07 -6.05
CA GLN A 335 -20.33 -25.38 -5.99
C GLN A 335 -18.78 -25.24 -6.01
N PRO A 336 -18.05 -26.03 -5.21
CA PRO A 336 -16.58 -26.03 -5.20
C PRO A 336 -15.95 -26.29 -6.58
N GLU A 337 -16.61 -27.06 -7.42
CA GLU A 337 -16.20 -27.40 -8.79
C GLU A 337 -16.24 -26.16 -9.69
N ASP A 338 -17.28 -25.33 -9.53
CA ASP A 338 -17.48 -24.12 -10.33
C ASP A 338 -16.46 -23.05 -9.93
N LYS A 339 -16.19 -22.94 -8.61
CA LYS A 339 -15.08 -22.16 -8.09
C LYS A 339 -13.74 -22.61 -8.68
N LYS A 340 -13.49 -23.92 -8.74
CA LYS A 340 -12.26 -24.47 -9.31
C LYS A 340 -12.15 -24.12 -10.80
N ARG A 341 -13.25 -24.12 -11.56
CA ARG A 341 -13.25 -23.67 -12.97
C ARG A 341 -12.81 -22.22 -13.11
N VAL A 342 -13.36 -21.30 -12.29
CA VAL A 342 -12.92 -19.90 -12.26
C VAL A 342 -11.42 -19.79 -11.98
N LEU A 343 -10.93 -20.50 -10.96
CA LEU A 343 -9.52 -20.44 -10.56
C LEU A 343 -8.55 -21.04 -11.58
N ASN A 344 -8.98 -22.05 -12.35
CA ASN A 344 -8.16 -22.69 -13.38
C ASN A 344 -7.78 -21.71 -14.52
N HIS A 345 -8.52 -20.63 -14.71
CA HIS A 345 -8.13 -19.59 -15.66
C HIS A 345 -6.85 -18.85 -15.26
N PHE A 346 -6.41 -18.98 -14.01
CA PHE A 346 -5.25 -18.27 -13.46
C PHE A 346 -4.13 -19.21 -13.00
N ALA A 347 -4.29 -20.52 -13.23
CA ALA A 347 -3.29 -21.54 -12.92
C ALA A 347 -2.12 -21.55 -13.89
#